data_AF-A0A521ITW7-F1
#
_entry.id   AF-A0A521ITW7-F1
#
_cell.length_a   1.000
_cell.length_b   1.000
_cell.length_c   1.000
_cell.angle_alpha   90.00
_cell.angle_beta   90.00
_cell.angle_gamma   90.00
#
_symmetry.space_group_name_H-M   'P 1'
#
loop_
_entity.id
_entity.type
_entity.pdbx_description
1 polymer ?
#
loop_
_entity_poly.entity_id
_entity_poly.type
_entity_poly.pdbx_seq_one_letter_code
_entity_poly.pdbx_strand_id
1 'polypeptide(L)'
;MMDKLIDYFERGEIDKVIALSKGSKDPEIQFFYLAALRYLGEYQIALSFISENQMQLYTNNAPQLIDWHIDILLELDDLDQALNTLKIYETFPYFSLETNELIAKLGDKVQQKRKEKNRQHKFDLFELERRLLCRNVELTFSAVSYMVSNFHEAYIALFKRALLDAPINNVKSIIIFALKELKHNETVQVNKFGKLIKVNPATAPDPFKTKGGAKLIKKMQEVAALDDYNQFSEVADSLITGHAMYIYPLTYEVKDVDGLVDAYLYYIYRALGRVNNVNEYIEEHGLNAETLFAIFTKYHFTYFD
;
A
#
# COMPACT_ATOMS: atom_id res chain seq x y z
N MET A 1 -47.32 17.08 -20.86
CA MET A 1 -46.40 17.85 -19.99
C MET A 1 -45.08 17.09 -19.86
N MET A 2 -45.15 15.79 -19.58
CA MET A 2 -44.01 14.88 -19.55
C MET A 2 -43.14 14.91 -20.81
N ASP A 3 -43.73 14.84 -22.01
CA ASP A 3 -42.96 14.89 -23.27
C ASP A 3 -42.11 16.16 -23.43
N LYS A 4 -42.59 17.29 -22.88
CA LYS A 4 -41.83 18.55 -22.88
C LYS A 4 -40.69 18.54 -21.87
N LEU A 5 -40.88 17.91 -20.71
CA LEU A 5 -39.82 17.78 -19.70
C LEU A 5 -38.69 16.88 -20.21
N ILE A 6 -39.02 15.78 -20.89
CA ILE A 6 -38.05 14.89 -21.54
C ILE A 6 -37.25 15.67 -22.59
N ASP A 7 -37.93 16.34 -23.54
CA ASP A 7 -37.26 17.10 -24.60
C ASP A 7 -36.36 18.22 -24.05
N TYR A 8 -36.82 18.97 -23.04
CA TYR A 8 -35.99 20.01 -22.41
C TYR A 8 -34.79 19.44 -21.66
N PHE A 9 -34.94 18.30 -20.99
CA PHE A 9 -33.83 17.67 -20.27
C PHE A 9 -32.78 17.12 -21.25
N GLU A 10 -33.20 16.45 -22.32
CA GLU A 10 -32.30 15.91 -23.36
C GLU A 10 -31.53 17.01 -24.10
N ARG A 11 -32.14 18.19 -24.28
CA ARG A 11 -31.48 19.37 -24.87
C ARG A 11 -30.60 20.16 -23.90
N GLY A 12 -30.53 19.75 -22.63
CA GLY A 12 -29.77 20.46 -21.59
C GLY A 12 -30.38 21.81 -21.19
N GLU A 13 -31.66 22.05 -21.48
CA GLU A 13 -32.37 23.28 -21.11
C GLU A 13 -32.89 23.20 -19.66
N ILE A 14 -31.96 23.00 -18.71
CA ILE A 14 -32.25 22.63 -17.32
C ILE A 14 -33.08 23.68 -16.58
N ASP A 15 -32.89 24.96 -16.87
CA ASP A 15 -33.69 26.05 -16.28
C ASP A 15 -35.19 25.90 -16.58
N LYS A 16 -35.53 25.43 -17.79
CA LYS A 16 -36.93 25.18 -18.19
C LYS A 16 -37.49 23.94 -17.51
N VAL A 17 -36.65 22.91 -17.32
CA VAL A 17 -37.03 21.71 -16.56
C VAL A 17 -37.36 22.11 -15.12
N ILE A 18 -36.53 22.92 -14.48
CA ILE A 18 -36.77 23.44 -13.12
C ILE A 18 -38.07 24.26 -13.07
N ALA A 19 -38.24 25.20 -14.00
CA ALA A 19 -39.42 26.07 -14.02
C ALA A 19 -40.74 25.28 -14.14
N LEU A 20 -40.73 24.16 -14.86
CA LEU A 20 -41.91 23.33 -15.09
C LEU A 20 -42.13 22.23 -14.04
N SER A 21 -41.08 21.82 -13.33
CA SER A 21 -41.16 20.71 -12.36
C SER A 21 -41.20 21.17 -10.90
N LYS A 22 -40.69 22.36 -10.59
CA LYS A 22 -40.63 22.92 -9.24
C LYS A 22 -42.04 23.10 -8.66
N GLY A 23 -42.29 22.51 -7.50
CA GLY A 23 -43.57 22.60 -6.79
C GLY A 23 -44.65 21.63 -7.29
N SER A 24 -44.33 20.76 -8.25
CA SER A 24 -45.23 19.68 -8.65
C SER A 24 -45.44 18.67 -7.51
N LYS A 25 -46.67 18.14 -7.42
CA LYS A 25 -47.02 17.02 -6.53
C LYS A 25 -47.00 15.67 -7.25
N ASP A 26 -46.72 15.66 -8.55
CA ASP A 26 -46.61 14.43 -9.34
C ASP A 26 -45.21 13.83 -9.17
N PRO A 27 -45.06 12.62 -8.60
CA PRO A 27 -43.77 11.99 -8.34
C PRO A 27 -42.89 11.86 -9.60
N GLU A 28 -43.47 11.61 -10.76
CA GLU A 28 -42.69 11.46 -12.00
C GLU A 28 -42.06 12.80 -12.41
N ILE A 29 -42.80 13.90 -12.26
CA ILE A 29 -42.31 15.27 -12.49
C ILE A 29 -41.29 15.67 -11.41
N GLN A 30 -41.47 15.21 -10.17
CA GLN A 30 -40.51 15.45 -9.09
C GLN A 30 -39.14 14.77 -9.36
N PHE A 31 -39.11 13.61 -10.02
CA PHE A 31 -37.86 13.02 -10.48
C PHE A 31 -37.14 13.87 -11.54
N PHE A 32 -37.87 14.55 -12.43
CA PHE A 32 -37.25 15.52 -13.34
C PHE A 32 -36.65 16.73 -12.60
N TYR A 33 -37.32 17.21 -11.56
CA TYR A 33 -36.77 18.27 -10.70
C TYR A 33 -35.46 17.80 -10.03
N LEU A 34 -35.44 16.59 -9.47
CA LEU A 34 -34.23 16.01 -8.88
C LEU A 34 -33.10 15.79 -9.88
N ALA A 35 -33.41 15.32 -11.08
CA ALA A 35 -32.45 15.16 -12.15
C ALA A 35 -31.80 16.51 -12.52
N ALA A 36 -32.61 17.56 -12.61
CA ALA A 36 -32.12 18.92 -12.88
C ALA A 36 -31.20 19.44 -11.76
N LEU A 37 -31.56 19.27 -10.49
CA LEU A 37 -30.71 19.68 -9.36
C LEU A 37 -29.37 18.92 -9.34
N ARG A 38 -29.39 17.62 -9.61
CA ARG A 38 -28.17 16.80 -9.72
C ARG A 38 -27.27 17.27 -10.86
N TYR A 39 -27.86 17.60 -12.01
CA TYR A 39 -27.12 18.10 -13.17
C TYR A 39 -26.44 19.44 -12.87
N LEU A 40 -27.09 20.33 -12.12
CA LEU A 40 -26.52 21.63 -11.72
C LEU A 40 -25.53 21.54 -10.55
N GLY A 41 -25.39 20.39 -9.90
CA GLY A 41 -24.56 20.23 -8.70
C GLY A 41 -25.17 20.82 -7.42
N GLU A 42 -26.47 21.13 -7.43
CA GLU A 42 -27.21 21.71 -6.30
C GLU A 42 -27.62 20.61 -5.29
N TYR A 43 -26.61 19.88 -4.81
CA TYR A 43 -26.76 18.64 -4.05
C TYR A 43 -27.44 18.83 -2.70
N GLN A 44 -27.15 19.92 -1.98
CA GLN A 44 -27.81 20.22 -0.70
C GLN A 44 -29.30 20.46 -0.89
N ILE A 45 -29.69 21.18 -1.95
CA ILE A 45 -31.10 21.43 -2.29
C ILE A 45 -31.79 20.11 -2.67
N ALA A 46 -31.10 19.25 -3.42
CA ALA A 46 -31.61 17.94 -3.78
C ALA A 46 -31.85 17.05 -2.55
N LEU A 47 -30.94 17.05 -1.56
CA LEU A 47 -31.12 16.32 -0.31
C LEU A 47 -32.31 16.84 0.51
N SER A 48 -32.46 18.16 0.64
CA SER A 48 -33.63 18.75 1.32
C SER A 48 -34.92 18.33 0.64
N PHE A 49 -34.95 18.37 -0.70
CA PHE A 49 -36.12 17.96 -1.47
C PHE A 49 -36.46 16.47 -1.30
N ILE A 50 -35.44 15.59 -1.30
CA ILE A 50 -35.62 14.16 -1.01
C ILE A 50 -36.20 13.97 0.39
N SER A 51 -35.67 14.66 1.40
CA SER A 51 -36.15 14.54 2.79
C SER A 51 -37.62 14.94 2.93
N GLU A 52 -38.07 15.96 2.20
CA GLU A 52 -39.46 16.44 2.25
C GLU A 52 -40.45 15.52 1.51
N ASN A 53 -39.98 14.80 0.48
CA ASN A 53 -40.84 14.03 -0.43
C ASN A 53 -40.51 12.52 -0.43
N GLN A 54 -39.74 12.04 0.54
CA GLN A 54 -39.08 10.72 0.51
C GLN A 54 -40.05 9.56 0.26
N MET A 55 -41.15 9.50 1.02
CA MET A 55 -42.12 8.39 0.92
C MET A 55 -42.85 8.39 -0.42
N GLN A 56 -43.14 9.59 -0.96
CA GLN A 56 -43.83 9.73 -2.23
C GLN A 56 -42.93 9.26 -3.38
N LEU A 57 -41.67 9.70 -3.39
CA LEU A 57 -40.68 9.29 -4.38
C LEU A 57 -40.36 7.80 -4.29
N TYR A 58 -40.25 7.27 -3.06
CA TYR A 58 -39.95 5.86 -2.81
C TYR A 58 -41.07 4.95 -3.34
N THR A 59 -42.33 5.31 -3.06
CA THR A 59 -43.49 4.53 -3.54
C THR A 59 -43.58 4.51 -5.07
N ASN A 60 -43.16 5.60 -5.73
CA ASN A 60 -43.18 5.69 -7.18
C ASN A 60 -42.04 4.92 -7.85
N ASN A 61 -40.79 5.14 -7.40
CA ASN A 61 -39.61 4.48 -7.95
C ASN A 61 -38.48 4.39 -6.91
N ALA A 62 -38.55 3.37 -6.06
CA ALA A 62 -37.55 3.14 -5.01
C ALA A 62 -36.11 2.97 -5.54
N PRO A 63 -35.84 2.13 -6.58
CA PRO A 63 -34.48 1.97 -7.09
C PRO A 63 -33.84 3.31 -7.50
N GLN A 64 -34.56 4.13 -8.28
CA GLN A 64 -34.07 5.41 -8.75
C GLN A 64 -33.83 6.40 -7.61
N LEU A 65 -34.74 6.46 -6.62
CA LEU A 65 -34.55 7.31 -5.45
C LEU A 65 -33.32 6.90 -4.64
N ILE A 66 -33.15 5.60 -4.36
CA ILE A 66 -32.03 5.10 -3.56
C ILE A 66 -30.70 5.39 -4.25
N ASP A 67 -30.58 5.03 -5.52
CA ASP A 67 -29.38 5.25 -6.32
C ASP A 67 -28.99 6.74 -6.31
N TRP A 68 -29.95 7.62 -6.59
CA TRP A 68 -29.68 9.05 -6.68
C TRP A 68 -29.40 9.69 -5.32
N HIS A 69 -30.08 9.27 -4.25
CA HIS A 69 -29.81 9.77 -2.90
C HIS A 69 -28.38 9.40 -2.47
N ILE A 70 -27.94 8.16 -2.70
CA ILE A 70 -26.59 7.73 -2.35
C ILE A 70 -25.54 8.39 -3.24
N ASP A 71 -25.79 8.53 -4.55
CA ASP A 71 -24.89 9.25 -5.43
C ASP A 71 -24.70 10.71 -4.99
N ILE A 72 -25.76 11.41 -4.59
CA ILE A 72 -25.65 12.78 -4.07
C ILE A 72 -24.78 12.82 -2.80
N LEU A 73 -24.98 11.88 -1.86
CA LEU A 73 -24.16 11.81 -0.64
C LEU A 73 -22.70 11.47 -0.94
N LEU A 74 -22.45 10.67 -1.98
CA LEU A 74 -21.10 10.39 -2.47
C LEU A 74 -20.46 11.62 -3.10
N GLU A 75 -21.17 12.43 -3.87
CA GLU A 75 -20.65 13.69 -4.45
C GLU A 75 -20.31 14.72 -3.37
N LEU A 76 -21.08 14.75 -2.29
CA LEU A 76 -20.80 15.57 -1.10
C LEU A 76 -19.71 15.00 -0.18
N ASP A 77 -19.19 13.81 -0.48
CA ASP A 77 -18.21 13.06 0.33
C ASP A 77 -18.67 12.75 1.77
N ASP A 78 -19.99 12.70 2.00
CA ASP A 78 -20.61 12.36 3.29
C ASP A 78 -20.90 10.85 3.39
N LEU A 79 -19.81 10.09 3.52
CA LEU A 79 -19.83 8.62 3.46
C LEU A 79 -20.56 7.97 4.65
N ASP A 80 -20.51 8.59 5.83
CA ASP A 80 -21.20 8.07 7.00
C ASP A 80 -22.72 8.27 6.87
N GLN A 81 -23.16 9.43 6.35
CA GLN A 81 -24.57 9.63 6.03
C GLN A 81 -25.03 8.67 4.93
N ALA A 82 -24.23 8.42 3.89
CA ALA A 82 -24.57 7.45 2.85
C ALA A 82 -24.85 6.04 3.41
N LEU A 83 -24.01 5.54 4.32
CA LEU A 83 -24.20 4.24 4.96
C LEU A 83 -25.45 4.22 5.86
N ASN A 84 -25.70 5.30 6.60
CA ASN A 84 -26.89 5.40 7.44
C ASN A 84 -28.17 5.42 6.59
N THR A 85 -28.16 6.15 5.49
CA THR A 85 -29.28 6.22 4.53
C THR A 85 -29.59 4.85 3.92
N LEU A 86 -28.56 4.07 3.53
CA LEU A 86 -28.76 2.69 3.04
C LEU A 86 -29.45 1.81 4.09
N LYS A 87 -29.00 1.85 5.35
CA LYS A 87 -29.65 1.12 6.46
C LYS A 87 -31.09 1.56 6.70
N ILE A 88 -31.39 2.85 6.53
CA ILE A 88 -32.77 3.34 6.64
C ILE A 88 -33.63 2.69 5.55
N TYR A 89 -33.17 2.65 4.29
CA TYR A 89 -33.91 2.01 3.20
C TYR A 89 -34.07 0.49 3.37
N GLU A 90 -33.14 -0.20 4.03
CA GLU A 90 -33.31 -1.62 4.42
C GLU A 90 -34.52 -1.85 5.33
N THR A 91 -35.01 -0.81 6.02
CA THR A 91 -36.16 -0.90 6.93
C THR A 91 -37.49 -0.49 6.30
N PHE A 92 -37.50 -0.02 5.06
CA PHE A 92 -38.72 0.47 4.41
C PHE A 92 -39.64 -0.68 3.96
N PRO A 93 -40.97 -0.52 4.05
CA PRO A 93 -41.91 -1.51 3.52
C PRO A 93 -41.83 -1.57 1.99
N TYR A 94 -42.04 -2.76 1.42
CA TYR A 94 -41.84 -3.11 0.00
C TYR A 94 -40.39 -3.34 -0.40
N PHE A 95 -39.97 -4.58 -0.11
CA PHE A 95 -38.65 -5.14 -0.36
C PHE A 95 -38.68 -5.96 -1.65
N SER A 96 -38.27 -5.36 -2.77
CA SER A 96 -38.04 -6.12 -4.01
C SER A 96 -36.62 -6.69 -4.01
N LEU A 97 -36.40 -7.82 -4.70
CA LEU A 97 -35.05 -8.39 -4.84
C LEU A 97 -34.09 -7.38 -5.51
N GLU A 98 -34.59 -6.63 -6.51
CA GLU A 98 -33.85 -5.60 -7.22
C GLU A 98 -33.38 -4.48 -6.28
N THR A 99 -34.24 -4.03 -5.37
CA THR A 99 -33.89 -3.00 -4.37
C THR A 99 -32.80 -3.49 -3.41
N ASN A 100 -32.82 -4.76 -3.03
CA ASN A 100 -31.81 -5.34 -2.13
C ASN A 100 -30.44 -5.47 -2.78
N GLU A 101 -30.41 -5.97 -4.01
CA GLU A 101 -29.17 -6.07 -4.78
C GLU A 101 -28.57 -4.68 -5.01
N LEU A 102 -29.41 -3.67 -5.29
CA LEU A 102 -28.98 -2.28 -5.41
C LEU A 102 -28.38 -1.75 -4.10
N ILE A 103 -29.08 -1.92 -2.96
CA ILE A 103 -28.59 -1.47 -1.65
C ILE A 103 -27.24 -2.12 -1.32
N ALA A 104 -27.10 -3.43 -1.54
CA ALA A 104 -25.84 -4.14 -1.31
C ALA A 104 -24.71 -3.59 -2.19
N LYS A 105 -24.96 -3.44 -3.50
CA LYS A 105 -24.00 -2.88 -4.46
C LYS A 105 -23.56 -1.45 -4.08
N LEU A 106 -24.52 -0.61 -3.68
CA LEU A 106 -24.23 0.75 -3.23
C LEU A 106 -23.46 0.77 -1.91
N GLY A 107 -23.78 -0.15 -0.99
CA GLY A 107 -23.02 -0.36 0.25
C GLY A 107 -21.56 -0.67 -0.03
N ASP A 108 -21.28 -1.59 -0.95
CA ASP A 108 -19.92 -1.92 -1.38
C ASP A 108 -19.22 -0.71 -2.01
N LYS A 109 -19.90 0.05 -2.87
CA LYS A 109 -19.38 1.30 -3.49
C LYS A 109 -18.97 2.32 -2.42
N VAL A 110 -19.83 2.57 -1.42
CA VAL A 110 -19.55 3.52 -0.32
C VAL A 110 -18.39 3.02 0.54
N GLN A 111 -18.34 1.72 0.86
CA GLN A 111 -17.24 1.12 1.63
C GLN A 111 -15.91 1.17 0.86
N GLN A 112 -15.93 0.96 -0.45
CA GLN A 112 -14.75 1.11 -1.29
C GLN A 112 -14.23 2.56 -1.26
N LYS A 113 -15.12 3.56 -1.49
CA LYS A 113 -14.75 4.98 -1.43
C LYS A 113 -14.24 5.38 -0.03
N ARG A 114 -14.80 4.81 1.04
CA ARG A 114 -14.31 5.01 2.42
C ARG A 114 -12.93 4.41 2.65
N LYS A 115 -12.68 3.21 2.13
CA LYS A 115 -11.34 2.60 2.17
C LYS A 115 -10.33 3.42 1.38
N GLU A 116 -10.71 3.97 0.23
CA GLU A 116 -9.88 4.88 -0.57
C GLU A 116 -9.61 6.20 0.19
N LYS A 117 -10.62 6.80 0.82
CA LYS A 117 -10.48 8.00 1.67
C LYS A 117 -9.58 7.75 2.89
N ASN A 118 -9.71 6.60 3.54
CA ASN A 118 -8.83 6.22 4.66
C ASN A 118 -7.39 5.92 4.20
N ARG A 119 -7.20 5.41 2.97
CA ARG A 119 -5.88 5.30 2.34
C ARG A 119 -5.29 6.68 2.00
N GLN A 120 -6.13 7.71 1.86
CA GLN A 120 -5.75 9.11 1.69
C GLN A 120 -5.54 9.86 3.03
N HIS A 121 -5.01 9.23 4.09
CA HIS A 121 -4.28 10.02 5.09
C HIS A 121 -3.10 10.70 4.38
N LYS A 122 -3.29 11.95 3.97
CA LYS A 122 -2.22 12.77 3.42
C LYS A 122 -1.25 13.09 4.54
N PHE A 123 -0.16 12.34 4.61
CA PHE A 123 0.96 12.74 5.45
C PHE A 123 1.57 13.99 4.84
N ASP A 124 1.70 15.04 5.65
CA ASP A 124 2.52 16.17 5.27
C ASP A 124 4.01 15.77 5.29
N LEU A 125 4.87 16.64 4.73
CA LEU A 125 6.31 16.37 4.66
C LEU A 125 6.93 16.19 6.06
N PHE A 126 6.40 16.87 7.07
CA PHE A 126 6.90 16.80 8.44
C PHE A 126 6.61 15.43 9.06
N GLU A 127 5.40 14.91 8.90
CA GLU A 127 5.02 13.60 9.40
C GLU A 127 5.75 12.47 8.68
N LEU A 128 5.95 12.60 7.37
CA LEU A 128 6.78 11.66 6.60
C LEU A 128 8.22 11.64 7.10
N GLU A 129 8.82 12.82 7.29
CA GLU A 129 10.18 12.94 7.82
C GLU A 129 10.31 12.33 9.22
N ARG A 130 9.37 12.66 10.11
CA ARG A 130 9.32 12.12 11.48
C ARG A 130 9.28 10.59 11.47
N ARG A 131 8.48 10.00 10.59
CA ARG A 131 8.36 8.54 10.46
C ARG A 131 9.63 7.91 9.88
N LEU A 132 10.24 8.51 8.87
CA LEU A 132 11.49 7.99 8.27
C LEU A 132 12.66 7.98 9.25
N LEU A 133 12.70 8.95 10.18
CA LEU A 133 13.81 9.13 11.13
C LEU A 133 13.55 8.49 12.50
N CYS A 134 12.40 7.85 12.70
CA CYS A 134 12.09 7.18 13.96
C CYS A 134 12.75 5.80 14.06
N ARG A 135 12.71 5.21 15.27
CA ARG A 135 13.18 3.83 15.52
C ARG A 135 12.09 2.77 15.32
N ASN A 136 10.88 3.17 14.95
CA ASN A 136 9.78 2.24 14.69
C ASN A 136 9.80 1.81 13.20
N VAL A 137 10.09 0.53 13.00
CA VAL A 137 10.22 -0.09 11.68
C VAL A 137 8.92 -0.01 10.89
N GLU A 138 7.77 -0.32 11.50
CA GLU A 138 6.45 -0.31 10.86
C GLU A 138 6.05 1.08 10.37
N LEU A 139 6.24 2.10 11.23
CA LEU A 139 5.96 3.49 10.86
C LEU A 139 6.83 3.95 9.68
N THR A 140 8.09 3.51 9.68
CA THR A 140 9.02 3.85 8.59
C THR A 140 8.62 3.17 7.29
N PHE A 141 8.32 1.88 7.32
CA PHE A 141 7.82 1.14 6.16
C PHE A 141 6.52 1.76 5.61
N SER A 142 5.60 2.13 6.49
CA SER A 142 4.37 2.83 6.12
C SER A 142 4.65 4.14 5.39
N ALA A 143 5.60 4.95 5.89
CA ALA A 143 5.98 6.20 5.23
C ALA A 143 6.62 5.98 3.86
N VAL A 144 7.55 5.03 3.73
CA VAL A 144 8.17 4.72 2.43
C VAL A 144 7.12 4.21 1.43
N SER A 145 6.26 3.28 1.84
CA SER A 145 5.18 2.75 1.00
C SER A 145 4.21 3.85 0.53
N TYR A 146 3.86 4.77 1.43
CA TYR A 146 3.05 5.94 1.08
C TYR A 146 3.74 6.82 0.04
N MET A 147 5.02 7.14 0.25
CA MET A 147 5.82 8.00 -0.63
C MET A 147 6.06 7.39 -2.00
N VAL A 148 6.19 6.06 -2.11
CA VAL A 148 6.25 5.36 -3.41
C VAL A 148 4.90 5.40 -4.12
N SER A 149 3.82 5.08 -3.40
CA SER A 149 2.47 4.99 -3.99
C SER A 149 1.90 6.35 -4.41
N ASN A 150 2.27 7.43 -3.71
CA ASN A 150 1.78 8.79 -3.94
C ASN A 150 2.91 9.74 -4.36
N PHE A 151 3.84 9.23 -5.17
CA PHE A 151 5.11 9.91 -5.44
C PHE A 151 4.97 11.39 -5.83
N HIS A 152 5.80 12.21 -5.18
CA HIS A 152 5.99 13.63 -5.47
C HIS A 152 7.47 13.96 -5.37
N GLU A 153 8.01 14.82 -6.25
CA GLU A 153 9.46 15.09 -6.31
C GLU A 153 10.06 15.58 -4.99
N ALA A 154 9.29 16.34 -4.20
CA ALA A 154 9.70 16.79 -2.86
C ALA A 154 10.10 15.64 -1.91
N TYR A 155 9.58 14.42 -2.12
CA TYR A 155 9.89 13.24 -1.33
C TYR A 155 11.33 12.75 -1.54
N ILE A 156 11.96 13.08 -2.66
CA ILE A 156 13.37 12.74 -2.92
C ILE A 156 14.29 13.41 -1.89
N ALA A 157 13.99 14.64 -1.46
CA ALA A 157 14.77 15.31 -0.42
C ALA A 157 14.69 14.57 0.92
N LEU A 158 13.49 14.10 1.29
CA LEU A 158 13.27 13.29 2.49
C LEU A 158 14.00 11.95 2.42
N PHE A 159 13.94 11.26 1.28
CA PHE A 159 14.70 10.03 1.05
C PHE A 159 16.21 10.27 1.17
N LYS A 160 16.75 11.30 0.51
CA LYS A 160 18.18 11.65 0.59
C LYS A 160 18.62 11.92 2.04
N ARG A 161 17.79 12.61 2.84
CA ARG A 161 18.05 12.83 4.27
C ARG A 161 18.02 11.53 5.06
N ALA A 162 16.98 10.72 4.90
CA ALA A 162 16.85 9.45 5.61
C ALA A 162 17.96 8.44 5.27
N LEU A 163 18.51 8.46 4.04
CA LEU A 163 19.68 7.66 3.68
C LEU A 163 20.93 7.99 4.51
N LEU A 164 21.02 9.20 5.04
CA LEU A 164 22.09 9.63 5.92
C LEU A 164 21.73 9.39 7.40
N ASP A 165 20.55 9.86 7.79
CA ASP A 165 20.20 10.07 9.19
C ASP A 165 19.33 8.97 9.81
N ALA A 166 18.68 8.11 9.00
CA ALA A 166 17.79 7.08 9.54
C ALA A 166 18.57 6.14 10.48
N PRO A 167 18.05 5.88 11.70
CA PRO A 167 18.78 5.10 12.70
C PRO A 167 18.85 3.61 12.35
N ILE A 168 17.93 3.12 11.51
CA ILE A 168 17.81 1.70 11.17
C ILE A 168 18.40 1.44 9.77
N ASN A 169 19.36 0.53 9.65
CA ASN A 169 20.01 0.24 8.37
C ASN A 169 19.04 -0.34 7.31
N ASN A 170 18.04 -1.12 7.72
CA ASN A 170 17.02 -1.64 6.80
C ASN A 170 16.27 -0.54 6.07
N VAL A 171 15.92 0.55 6.77
CA VAL A 171 15.23 1.71 6.19
C VAL A 171 16.02 2.25 5.00
N LYS A 172 17.34 2.36 5.15
CA LYS A 172 18.23 2.84 4.09
C LYS A 172 18.19 1.92 2.87
N SER A 173 18.21 0.60 3.09
CA SER A 173 18.08 -0.38 1.99
C SER A 173 16.74 -0.23 1.25
N ILE A 174 15.64 -0.15 2.00
CA ILE A 174 14.29 -0.04 1.45
C ILE A 174 14.14 1.24 0.66
N ILE A 175 14.72 2.35 1.13
CA ILE A 175 14.71 3.62 0.38
C ILE A 175 15.50 3.48 -0.93
N ILE A 176 16.64 2.79 -0.97
CA ILE A 176 17.34 2.54 -2.25
C ILE A 176 16.48 1.68 -3.19
N PHE A 177 15.78 0.66 -2.69
CA PHE A 177 14.83 -0.10 -3.51
C PHE A 177 13.68 0.76 -4.03
N ALA A 178 13.09 1.60 -3.17
CA ALA A 178 12.04 2.55 -3.57
C ALA A 178 12.53 3.52 -4.65
N LEU A 179 13.71 4.11 -4.47
CA LEU A 179 14.32 4.99 -5.48
C LEU A 179 14.63 4.26 -6.79
N LYS A 180 15.00 2.97 -6.73
CA LYS A 180 15.21 2.13 -7.91
C LYS A 180 13.90 1.85 -8.65
N GLU A 181 12.83 1.54 -7.93
CA GLU A 181 11.48 1.35 -8.49
C GLU A 181 10.98 2.63 -9.18
N LEU A 182 11.23 3.78 -8.55
CA LEU A 182 10.97 5.12 -9.09
C LEU A 182 11.94 5.54 -10.21
N LYS A 183 12.88 4.68 -10.61
CA LYS A 183 13.89 4.92 -11.65
C LYS A 183 14.71 6.19 -11.42
N HIS A 184 14.95 6.55 -10.16
CA HIS A 184 15.74 7.73 -9.80
C HIS A 184 17.21 7.55 -10.22
N ASN A 185 17.60 8.27 -11.27
CA ASN A 185 18.92 8.15 -11.92
C ASN A 185 19.89 9.25 -11.47
N GLU A 186 20.02 9.46 -10.16
CA GLU A 186 21.05 10.32 -9.58
C GLU A 186 21.84 9.54 -8.54
N THR A 187 23.12 9.87 -8.40
CA THR A 187 23.93 9.33 -7.30
C THR A 187 23.51 9.96 -5.98
N VAL A 188 23.11 9.11 -5.05
CA VAL A 188 22.80 9.47 -3.66
C VAL A 188 23.91 9.01 -2.73
N GLN A 189 24.05 9.71 -1.60
CA GLN A 189 24.92 9.29 -0.51
C GLN A 189 24.11 8.53 0.54
N VAL A 190 24.67 7.45 1.05
CA VAL A 190 24.05 6.62 2.08
C VAL A 190 25.06 6.42 3.20
N ASN A 191 24.66 6.65 4.45
CA ASN A 191 25.46 6.29 5.61
C ASN A 191 25.08 4.87 6.05
N LYS A 192 25.77 3.86 5.54
CA LYS A 192 25.50 2.46 5.84
C LYS A 192 26.56 1.94 6.81
N PHE A 193 26.13 1.44 7.98
CA PHE A 193 27.04 0.93 9.00
C PHE A 193 28.16 1.91 9.41
N GLY A 194 27.83 3.21 9.48
CA GLY A 194 28.78 4.28 9.83
C GLY A 194 29.72 4.69 8.69
N LYS A 195 29.57 4.12 7.49
CA LYS A 195 30.36 4.45 6.30
C LYS A 195 29.51 5.16 5.26
N LEU A 196 30.00 6.27 4.76
CA LEU A 196 29.39 6.97 3.63
C LEU A 196 29.74 6.26 2.32
N ILE A 197 28.71 5.80 1.62
CA ILE A 197 28.81 5.15 0.32
C ILE A 197 28.01 5.95 -0.71
N LYS A 198 28.48 5.96 -1.97
CA LYS A 198 27.79 6.58 -3.10
C LYS A 198 27.13 5.48 -3.94
N VAL A 199 25.85 5.64 -4.24
CA VAL A 199 25.08 4.67 -5.04
C VAL A 199 24.17 5.41 -6.00
N ASN A 200 24.05 4.91 -7.23
CA ASN A 200 22.98 5.30 -8.14
C ASN A 200 21.87 4.22 -8.04
N PRO A 201 20.69 4.54 -7.48
CA PRO A 201 19.61 3.56 -7.29
C PRO A 201 19.17 2.87 -8.58
N ALA A 202 19.06 3.63 -9.69
CA ALA A 202 18.62 3.09 -10.98
C ALA A 202 19.54 1.97 -11.51
N THR A 203 20.84 2.05 -11.23
CA THR A 203 21.83 1.06 -11.69
C THR A 203 22.37 0.18 -10.56
N ALA A 204 21.86 0.32 -9.34
CA ALA A 204 22.32 -0.47 -8.21
C ALA A 204 22.06 -1.97 -8.47
N PRO A 205 23.07 -2.84 -8.32
CA PRO A 205 22.94 -4.24 -8.67
C PRO A 205 21.87 -4.93 -7.83
N ASP A 206 21.17 -5.90 -8.40
CA ASP A 206 20.38 -6.84 -7.60
C ASP A 206 21.36 -7.78 -6.88
N PRO A 207 21.30 -7.88 -5.54
CA PRO A 207 22.30 -8.62 -4.76
C PRO A 207 22.43 -10.08 -5.21
N PHE A 208 21.34 -10.72 -5.66
CA PHE A 208 21.34 -12.11 -6.10
C PHE A 208 21.76 -12.31 -7.56
N LYS A 209 21.72 -11.25 -8.38
CA LYS A 209 22.16 -11.30 -9.78
C LYS A 209 23.62 -10.92 -9.98
N THR A 210 24.31 -10.51 -8.91
CA THR A 210 25.76 -10.32 -8.92
C THR A 210 26.47 -11.66 -9.08
N LYS A 211 27.71 -11.66 -9.58
CA LYS A 211 28.52 -12.90 -9.67
C LYS A 211 28.71 -13.58 -8.31
N GLY A 212 28.90 -12.79 -7.24
CA GLY A 212 29.03 -13.31 -5.88
C GLY A 212 27.72 -13.88 -5.35
N GLY A 213 26.63 -13.14 -5.45
CA GLY A 213 25.30 -13.58 -5.00
C GLY A 213 24.81 -14.81 -5.74
N ALA A 214 24.93 -14.85 -7.08
CA ALA A 214 24.52 -16.02 -7.86
C ALA A 214 25.33 -17.27 -7.49
N LYS A 215 26.64 -17.12 -7.23
CA LYS A 215 27.50 -18.24 -6.80
C LYS A 215 27.13 -18.71 -5.39
N LEU A 216 26.83 -17.79 -4.48
CA LEU A 216 26.37 -18.11 -3.12
C LEU A 216 25.05 -18.90 -3.15
N ILE A 217 24.04 -18.42 -3.86
CA ILE A 217 22.73 -19.10 -3.96
C ILE A 217 22.91 -20.51 -4.54
N LYS A 218 23.70 -20.65 -5.61
CA LYS A 218 23.98 -21.96 -6.19
C LYS A 218 24.61 -22.93 -5.17
N LYS A 219 25.62 -22.48 -4.42
CA LYS A 219 26.24 -23.31 -3.38
C LYS A 219 25.27 -23.68 -2.26
N MET A 220 24.43 -22.74 -1.83
CA MET A 220 23.43 -23.01 -0.79
C MET A 220 22.37 -24.00 -1.26
N GLN A 221 21.97 -23.97 -2.54
CA GLN A 221 21.09 -24.97 -3.14
C GLN A 221 21.74 -26.35 -3.20
N GLU A 222 23.04 -26.43 -3.52
CA GLU A 222 23.80 -27.69 -3.49
C GLU A 222 23.86 -28.28 -2.06
N VAL A 223 24.02 -27.43 -1.04
CA VAL A 223 23.98 -27.87 0.36
C VAL A 223 22.57 -28.31 0.75
N ALA A 224 21.54 -27.53 0.41
CA ALA A 224 20.15 -27.85 0.73
C ALA A 224 19.68 -29.18 0.11
N ALA A 225 20.18 -29.52 -1.09
CA ALA A 225 19.86 -30.78 -1.76
C ALA A 225 20.46 -32.02 -1.06
N LEU A 226 21.47 -31.82 -0.21
CA LEU A 226 22.14 -32.87 0.55
C LEU A 226 21.70 -32.89 2.02
N ASP A 227 20.96 -31.89 2.48
CA ASP A 227 20.49 -31.82 3.86
C ASP A 227 19.13 -32.50 3.99
N ASP A 228 19.02 -33.44 4.93
CA ASP A 228 17.82 -34.25 5.13
C ASP A 228 16.72 -33.51 5.93
N TYR A 229 16.95 -32.27 6.37
CA TYR A 229 16.01 -31.53 7.18
C TYR A 229 14.97 -30.78 6.33
N ASN A 230 13.71 -31.18 6.44
CA ASN A 230 12.60 -30.64 5.63
C ASN A 230 12.48 -29.10 5.65
N GLN A 231 12.92 -28.43 6.71
CA GLN A 231 12.82 -26.96 6.85
C GLN A 231 14.11 -26.21 6.45
N PHE A 232 15.19 -26.91 6.10
CA PHE A 232 16.48 -26.28 5.84
C PHE A 232 16.38 -25.21 4.75
N SER A 233 15.76 -25.55 3.62
CA SER A 233 15.65 -24.66 2.46
C SER A 233 14.88 -23.38 2.79
N GLU A 234 13.76 -23.48 3.53
CA GLU A 234 12.95 -22.33 3.92
C GLU A 234 13.70 -21.38 4.87
N VAL A 235 14.40 -21.94 5.85
CA VAL A 235 15.24 -21.15 6.78
C VAL A 235 16.41 -20.51 6.03
N ALA A 236 17.07 -21.24 5.15
CA ALA A 236 18.17 -20.71 4.34
C ALA A 236 17.72 -19.54 3.47
N ASP A 237 16.62 -19.70 2.72
CA ASP A 237 16.08 -18.65 1.85
C ASP A 237 15.70 -17.40 2.65
N SER A 238 15.05 -17.58 3.80
CA SER A 238 14.65 -16.47 4.69
C SER A 238 15.86 -15.69 5.22
N LEU A 239 16.86 -16.38 5.76
CA LEU A 239 18.05 -15.75 6.34
C LEU A 239 18.91 -15.06 5.27
N ILE A 240 19.15 -15.73 4.13
CA ILE A 240 19.94 -15.17 3.03
C ILE A 240 19.24 -13.95 2.45
N THR A 241 17.92 -14.02 2.25
CA THR A 241 17.13 -12.91 1.68
C THR A 241 17.10 -11.72 2.62
N GLY A 242 16.78 -11.94 3.90
CA GLY A 242 16.76 -10.88 4.91
C GLY A 242 18.11 -10.19 5.05
N HIS A 243 19.20 -10.96 5.08
CA HIS A 243 20.55 -10.39 5.20
C HIS A 243 20.98 -9.62 3.95
N ALA A 244 20.68 -10.13 2.74
CA ALA A 244 20.98 -9.42 1.50
C ALA A 244 20.25 -8.06 1.43
N MET A 245 18.99 -8.02 1.89
CA MET A 245 18.25 -6.76 2.04
C MET A 245 18.88 -5.87 3.12
N TYR A 246 19.31 -6.43 4.25
CA TYR A 246 19.94 -5.68 5.34
C TYR A 246 21.23 -4.97 4.92
N ILE A 247 22.10 -5.61 4.13
CA ILE A 247 23.39 -5.02 3.73
C ILE A 247 23.30 -4.11 2.49
N TYR A 248 22.21 -4.19 1.73
CA TYR A 248 22.01 -3.40 0.51
C TYR A 248 22.28 -1.89 0.75
N PRO A 249 22.97 -1.18 -0.17
CA PRO A 249 23.40 -1.58 -1.51
C PRO A 249 24.74 -2.33 -1.61
N LEU A 250 25.32 -2.77 -0.48
CA LEU A 250 26.50 -3.65 -0.52
C LEU A 250 26.12 -5.02 -1.07
N THR A 251 27.08 -5.68 -1.73
CA THR A 251 26.87 -7.00 -2.36
C THR A 251 27.99 -7.97 -2.02
N TYR A 252 27.72 -9.27 -2.17
CA TYR A 252 28.70 -10.32 -1.92
C TYR A 252 29.82 -10.35 -2.96
N GLU A 253 31.07 -10.49 -2.50
CA GLU A 253 32.23 -10.67 -3.36
C GLU A 253 32.47 -12.15 -3.67
N VAL A 254 32.88 -12.46 -4.91
CA VAL A 254 33.08 -13.85 -5.38
C VAL A 254 34.13 -14.61 -4.55
N LYS A 255 35.17 -13.92 -4.08
CA LYS A 255 36.25 -14.51 -3.29
C LYS A 255 35.83 -14.91 -1.87
N ASP A 256 34.75 -14.32 -1.37
CA ASP A 256 34.28 -14.54 0.00
C ASP A 256 33.16 -15.59 0.07
N VAL A 257 32.71 -16.12 -1.08
CA VAL A 257 31.53 -16.99 -1.17
C VAL A 257 31.67 -18.24 -0.30
N ASP A 258 32.86 -18.82 -0.19
CA ASP A 258 33.05 -20.04 0.58
C ASP A 258 32.87 -19.76 2.09
N GLY A 259 33.51 -18.71 2.60
CA GLY A 259 33.29 -18.27 3.98
C GLY A 259 31.88 -17.73 4.25
N LEU A 260 31.20 -17.16 3.25
CA LEU A 260 29.79 -16.80 3.35
C LEU A 260 28.89 -18.04 3.51
N VAL A 261 29.17 -19.13 2.78
CA VAL A 261 28.43 -20.39 2.94
C VAL A 261 28.59 -20.91 4.37
N ASP A 262 29.82 -20.97 4.88
CA ASP A 262 30.09 -21.40 6.26
C ASP A 262 29.35 -20.51 7.29
N ALA A 263 29.39 -19.19 7.07
CA ALA A 263 28.68 -18.23 7.90
C ALA A 263 27.16 -18.45 7.90
N TYR A 264 26.56 -18.65 6.73
CA TYR A 264 25.13 -18.90 6.64
C TYR A 264 24.75 -20.24 7.27
N LEU A 265 25.53 -21.30 7.03
CA LEU A 265 25.28 -22.61 7.61
C LEU A 265 25.29 -22.57 9.14
N TYR A 266 26.22 -21.84 9.74
CA TYR A 266 26.21 -21.60 11.19
C TYR A 266 24.85 -21.05 11.67
N TYR A 267 24.37 -19.95 11.07
CA TYR A 267 23.12 -19.32 11.50
C TYR A 267 21.88 -20.16 11.17
N ILE A 268 21.88 -20.91 10.06
CA ILE A 268 20.81 -21.84 9.71
C ILE A 268 20.76 -22.98 10.74
N TYR A 269 21.89 -23.64 11.02
CA TYR A 269 21.94 -24.71 12.01
C TYR A 269 21.62 -24.23 13.42
N ARG A 270 22.03 -23.02 13.79
CA ARG A 270 21.61 -22.38 15.04
C ARG A 270 20.09 -22.18 15.10
N ALA A 271 19.48 -21.66 14.04
CA ALA A 271 18.02 -21.47 13.96
C ALA A 271 17.26 -22.81 14.01
N LEU A 272 17.84 -23.89 13.49
CA LEU A 272 17.31 -25.26 13.55
C LEU A 272 17.62 -25.98 14.87
N GLY A 273 18.30 -25.33 15.83
CA GLY A 273 18.67 -25.94 17.12
C GLY A 273 19.74 -27.03 17.02
N ARG A 274 20.49 -27.09 15.92
CA ARG A 274 21.54 -28.08 15.66
C ARG A 274 22.91 -27.67 16.22
N VAL A 275 23.11 -26.37 16.46
CA VAL A 275 24.37 -25.79 16.96
C VAL A 275 24.03 -24.71 17.99
N ASN A 276 24.76 -24.69 19.11
CA ASN A 276 24.51 -23.73 20.18
C ASN A 276 25.44 -22.51 20.14
N ASN A 277 26.70 -22.71 19.77
CA ASN A 277 27.68 -21.63 19.68
C ASN A 277 28.64 -21.79 18.50
N VAL A 278 29.26 -20.67 18.11
CA VAL A 278 30.14 -20.61 16.95
C VAL A 278 31.42 -21.40 17.11
N ASN A 279 31.95 -21.54 18.34
CA ASN A 279 33.21 -22.25 18.57
C ASN A 279 33.03 -23.75 18.34
N GLU A 280 31.95 -24.34 18.84
CA GLU A 280 31.56 -25.73 18.56
C GLU A 280 31.46 -25.97 17.05
N TYR A 281 30.77 -25.08 16.33
CA TYR A 281 30.64 -25.19 14.87
C TYR A 281 31.99 -25.13 14.13
N ILE A 282 32.87 -24.22 14.55
CA ILE A 282 34.22 -24.10 13.97
C ILE A 282 35.02 -25.39 14.18
N GLU A 283 34.98 -25.97 15.38
CA GLU A 283 35.68 -27.20 15.72
C GLU A 283 35.12 -28.41 14.95
N GLU A 284 33.79 -28.58 14.93
CA GLU A 284 33.11 -29.69 14.26
C GLU A 284 33.35 -29.71 12.75
N HIS A 285 33.40 -28.53 12.12
CA HIS A 285 33.56 -28.39 10.68
C HIS A 285 35.00 -28.06 10.24
N GLY A 286 35.96 -28.01 11.17
CA GLY A 286 37.38 -27.76 10.89
C GLY A 286 37.63 -26.41 10.22
N LEU A 287 36.87 -25.37 10.60
CA LEU A 287 36.91 -24.05 9.97
C LEU A 287 38.05 -23.19 10.53
N ASN A 288 38.49 -22.21 9.73
CA ASN A 288 39.41 -21.19 10.22
C ASN A 288 38.62 -20.06 10.90
N ALA A 289 38.77 -19.95 12.22
CA ALA A 289 38.06 -18.96 13.03
C ALA A 289 38.27 -17.52 12.53
N GLU A 290 39.51 -17.11 12.25
CA GLU A 290 39.83 -15.76 11.79
C GLU A 290 39.11 -15.41 10.48
N THR A 291 39.03 -16.38 9.57
CA THR A 291 38.35 -16.23 8.27
C THR A 291 36.84 -16.07 8.46
N LEU A 292 36.23 -16.90 9.32
CA LEU A 292 34.78 -16.83 9.59
C LEU A 292 34.39 -15.50 10.27
N PHE A 293 35.14 -15.08 11.29
CA PHE A 293 34.89 -13.80 11.97
C PHE A 293 35.15 -12.59 11.06
N ALA A 294 36.10 -12.68 10.14
CA ALA A 294 36.31 -11.65 9.12
C ALA A 294 35.09 -11.52 8.19
N ILE A 295 34.46 -12.63 7.80
CA ILE A 295 33.21 -12.64 7.03
C ILE A 295 32.07 -12.01 7.84
N PHE A 296 31.89 -12.43 9.10
CA PHE A 296 30.85 -11.85 9.97
C PHE A 296 30.98 -10.34 10.09
N THR A 297 32.20 -9.84 10.27
CA THR A 297 32.48 -8.41 10.41
C THR A 297 32.28 -7.66 9.09
N LYS A 298 32.81 -8.20 7.98
CA LYS A 298 32.75 -7.55 6.68
C LYS A 298 31.32 -7.39 6.17
N TYR A 299 30.49 -8.41 6.40
CA TYR A 299 29.12 -8.45 5.89
C TYR A 299 28.06 -8.16 6.97
N HIS A 300 28.45 -7.81 8.19
CA HIS A 300 27.52 -7.40 9.25
C HIS A 300 26.51 -8.50 9.66
N PHE A 301 27.00 -9.71 9.88
CA PHE A 301 26.19 -10.85 10.37
C PHE A 301 25.60 -10.64 11.77
N THR A 302 26.00 -9.57 12.49
CA THR A 302 25.30 -9.07 13.69
C THR A 302 23.80 -8.78 13.47
N TYR A 303 23.35 -8.79 12.21
CA TYR A 303 21.94 -8.83 11.84
C TYR A 303 21.15 -9.98 12.50
N PHE A 304 21.81 -11.12 12.74
CA PHE A 304 21.18 -12.34 13.26
C PHE A 304 21.35 -12.53 14.78
N ASP A 305 22.03 -11.60 15.46
CA ASP A 305 22.27 -11.64 16.91
C ASP A 305 21.25 -10.78 17.67
#